data_AF-A0A4Q9KJP7-F1
#
_entry.id   AF-A0A4Q9KJP7-F1
#
_cell.length_a   1.000
_cell.length_b   1.000
_cell.length_c   1.000
_cell.angle_alpha   90.00
_cell.angle_beta   90.00
_cell.angle_gamma   90.00
#
_symmetry.space_group_name_H-M   'P 1'
#
loop_
_entity.id
_entity.type
_entity.pdbx_description
1 polymer ?
#
loop_
_entity_poly.entity_id
_entity_poly.type
_entity_poly.pdbx_seq_one_letter_code
_entity_poly.pdbx_strand_id
1 'polypeptide(L)'
;MTRGRPSRSTIYQRLDAALDDLRQRFGGLPTPSESVYVWRDIWHLEAHHSTALEGNTLVLKEVERLLDRAQAVGAKPLKEYLEVKGYAEAAEWVYAQASSPNEGDGRPLVSVQEVRNIHHVAMTPVWSVAPHPDASDQESPGNFRRHELHPFAEAMQPPTWPLVPAALEDWVTRVHDLLGGPTDETRPLTERLAEAHCAFERVHPFIDGNGRTGRLVLNLMLVRLGYPPVVILKQQRPHYLTALGRADQGDYGPLGELLARAMTDNLHRFILPSIAGPARLIPLAALMDADISLVALRRAAARGRLDAQQGSDGVWLSSRRAVEDYKQSRLHAGPRQA
;
A
#
# COMPACT_ATOMS: atom_id res chain seq x y z
N MET A 1 -25.87 22.22 3.41
CA MET A 1 -24.49 22.28 2.85
C MET A 1 -24.21 20.96 2.16
N THR A 2 -24.24 20.95 0.83
CA THR A 2 -23.83 19.81 0.01
C THR A 2 -22.37 19.50 0.36
N ARG A 3 -22.12 18.33 0.97
CA ARG A 3 -20.76 17.88 1.33
C ARG A 3 -20.00 17.60 0.02
N GLY A 4 -19.32 18.62 -0.51
CA GLY A 4 -18.39 18.47 -1.62
C GLY A 4 -17.27 17.50 -1.30
N ARG A 5 -16.58 17.00 -2.34
CA ARG A 5 -15.38 16.18 -2.18
C ARG A 5 -14.36 16.98 -1.34
N PRO A 6 -13.77 16.40 -0.27
CA PRO A 6 -12.78 17.11 0.54
C PRO A 6 -11.61 17.55 -0.33
N SER A 7 -11.04 18.72 -0.03
CA SER A 7 -9.86 19.23 -0.72
C SER A 7 -8.64 18.34 -0.42
N ARG A 8 -7.62 18.42 -1.28
CA ARG A 8 -6.34 17.72 -1.10
C ARG A 8 -5.69 18.06 0.25
N SER A 9 -5.65 19.34 0.60
CA SER A 9 -5.13 19.80 1.90
C SER A 9 -5.87 19.17 3.07
N THR A 10 -7.21 19.07 3.02
CA THR A 10 -7.99 18.37 4.07
C THR A 10 -7.67 16.88 4.15
N ILE A 11 -7.35 16.23 3.02
CA ILE A 11 -6.98 14.80 3.01
C ILE A 11 -5.61 14.61 3.66
N TYR A 12 -4.64 15.47 3.33
CA TYR A 12 -3.31 15.42 3.95
C TYR A 12 -3.37 15.68 5.45
N GLN A 13 -4.06 16.73 5.87
CA GLN A 13 -4.25 17.03 7.30
C GLN A 13 -4.90 15.87 8.08
N ARG A 14 -5.84 15.16 7.46
CA ARG A 14 -6.46 13.97 8.08
C ARG A 14 -5.50 12.80 8.18
N LEU A 15 -4.66 12.59 7.17
CA LEU A 15 -3.61 11.58 7.24
C LEU A 15 -2.61 11.93 8.34
N ASP A 16 -2.11 13.16 8.36
CA ASP A 16 -1.14 13.62 9.36
C ASP A 16 -1.68 13.42 10.78
N ALA A 17 -2.94 13.82 11.03
CA ALA A 17 -3.60 13.57 12.31
C ALA A 17 -3.73 12.08 12.66
N ALA A 18 -4.02 11.22 11.68
CA ALA A 18 -4.13 9.77 11.90
C ALA A 18 -2.76 9.12 12.17
N LEU A 19 -1.69 9.61 11.52
CA LEU A 19 -0.32 9.16 11.74
C LEU A 19 0.21 9.63 13.11
N ASP A 20 -0.11 10.85 13.51
CA ASP A 20 0.18 11.36 14.85
C ASP A 20 -0.54 10.55 15.91
N ASP A 21 -1.82 10.21 15.69
CA ASP A 21 -2.59 9.37 16.58
C ASP A 21 -1.97 7.97 16.71
N LEU A 22 -1.58 7.35 15.59
CA LEU A 22 -0.87 6.07 15.56
C LEU A 22 0.40 6.11 16.43
N ARG A 23 1.24 7.14 16.26
CA ARG A 23 2.49 7.29 17.02
C ARG A 23 2.24 7.55 18.50
N GLN A 24 1.40 8.53 18.82
CA GLN A 24 1.22 9.02 20.19
C GLN A 24 0.33 8.12 21.05
N ARG A 25 -0.76 7.58 20.47
CA ARG A 25 -1.76 6.79 21.21
C ARG A 25 -1.59 5.28 21.07
N PHE A 26 -0.92 4.81 20.02
CA PHE A 26 -0.78 3.38 19.75
C PHE A 26 0.67 2.87 19.70
N GLY A 27 1.66 3.76 19.83
CA GLY A 27 3.08 3.38 19.87
C GLY A 27 3.72 3.16 18.51
N GLY A 28 3.04 3.53 17.42
CA GLY A 28 3.50 3.33 16.04
C GLY A 28 2.92 2.10 15.37
N LEU A 29 3.53 1.70 14.24
CA LEU A 29 3.16 0.46 13.56
C LEU A 29 3.59 -0.75 14.38
N PRO A 30 2.76 -1.80 14.46
CA PRO A 30 3.20 -3.07 15.05
C PRO A 30 4.26 -3.70 14.14
N THR A 31 5.33 -4.19 14.72
CA THR A 31 6.31 -5.01 14.01
C THR A 31 5.68 -6.29 13.47
N PRO A 32 6.27 -6.93 12.44
CA PRO A 32 5.78 -8.20 11.90
C PRO A 32 5.67 -9.30 12.95
N SER A 33 6.59 -9.34 13.93
CA SER A 33 6.55 -10.28 15.04
C SER A 33 5.41 -10.01 16.04
N GLU A 34 5.03 -8.74 16.24
CA GLU A 34 3.91 -8.37 17.11
C GLU A 34 2.54 -8.67 16.50
N SER A 35 2.41 -8.67 15.17
CA SER A 35 1.12 -8.85 14.50
C SER A 35 1.23 -9.47 13.11
N VAL A 36 1.74 -10.70 13.04
CA VAL A 36 1.88 -11.47 11.78
C VAL A 36 0.61 -11.46 10.93
N TYR A 37 -0.57 -11.62 11.55
CA TYR A 37 -1.85 -11.68 10.85
C TYR A 37 -2.24 -10.36 10.16
N VAL A 38 -1.86 -9.20 10.73
CA VAL A 38 -2.14 -7.88 10.13
C VAL A 38 -1.36 -7.72 8.84
N TRP A 39 -0.06 -7.97 8.92
CA TRP A 39 0.82 -7.95 7.77
C TRP A 39 0.40 -9.01 6.75
N ARG A 40 -0.09 -10.16 7.23
CA ARG A 40 -0.60 -11.23 6.38
C ARG A 40 -1.85 -10.84 5.58
N ASP A 41 -2.74 -10.03 6.14
CA ASP A 41 -3.91 -9.59 5.39
C ASP A 41 -3.56 -8.49 4.38
N ILE A 42 -2.59 -7.64 4.71
CA ILE A 42 -2.12 -6.55 3.85
C ILE A 42 -1.43 -7.09 2.60
N TRP A 43 -0.40 -7.94 2.73
CA TRP A 43 0.33 -8.48 1.56
C TRP A 43 -0.54 -9.38 0.68
N HIS A 44 -1.55 -10.10 1.19
CA HIS A 44 -2.52 -10.83 0.36
C HIS A 44 -3.32 -9.86 -0.52
N LEU A 45 -3.83 -8.79 0.10
CA LEU A 45 -4.58 -7.76 -0.59
C LEU A 45 -3.70 -7.05 -1.64
N GLU A 46 -2.46 -6.73 -1.27
CA GLU A 46 -1.47 -6.12 -2.16
C GLU A 46 -1.10 -7.04 -3.32
N ALA A 47 -0.79 -8.32 -3.08
CA ALA A 47 -0.45 -9.28 -4.12
C ALA A 47 -1.59 -9.43 -5.13
N HIS A 48 -2.83 -9.51 -4.66
CA HIS A 48 -4.00 -9.54 -5.54
C HIS A 48 -4.09 -8.27 -6.41
N HIS A 49 -4.04 -7.08 -5.80
CA HIS A 49 -4.28 -5.86 -6.54
C HIS A 49 -3.11 -5.46 -7.43
N SER A 50 -1.88 -5.61 -6.94
CA SER A 50 -0.67 -5.24 -7.65
C SER A 50 -0.44 -6.11 -8.90
N THR A 51 -0.71 -7.42 -8.83
CA THR A 51 -0.66 -8.27 -10.03
C THR A 51 -1.83 -8.00 -10.97
N ALA A 52 -3.03 -7.73 -10.44
CA ALA A 52 -4.19 -7.38 -11.28
C ALA A 52 -4.04 -6.03 -12.01
N LEU A 53 -3.24 -5.10 -11.49
CA LEU A 53 -2.87 -3.86 -12.21
C LEU A 53 -2.11 -4.15 -13.52
N GLU A 54 -1.37 -5.27 -13.55
CA GLU A 54 -0.61 -5.74 -14.72
C GLU A 54 -1.38 -6.75 -15.58
N GLY A 55 -2.65 -7.02 -15.26
CA GLY A 55 -3.53 -7.87 -16.07
C GLY A 55 -3.76 -9.29 -15.54
N ASN A 56 -3.21 -9.64 -14.38
CA ASN A 56 -3.51 -10.92 -13.72
C ASN A 56 -5.01 -11.03 -13.38
N THR A 57 -5.59 -12.22 -13.57
CA THR A 57 -7.05 -12.42 -13.54
C THR A 57 -7.56 -13.15 -12.31
N LEU A 58 -6.69 -13.58 -11.40
CA LEU A 58 -7.10 -14.24 -10.15
C LEU A 58 -7.95 -13.29 -9.30
N VAL A 59 -9.01 -13.82 -8.69
CA VAL A 59 -9.78 -13.08 -7.69
C VAL A 59 -9.15 -13.19 -6.30
N LEU A 60 -9.44 -12.25 -5.40
CA LEU A 60 -8.84 -12.23 -4.05
C LEU A 60 -8.98 -13.58 -3.31
N LYS A 61 -10.15 -14.23 -3.38
CA LYS A 61 -10.35 -15.56 -2.75
C LYS A 61 -9.47 -16.67 -3.33
N GLU A 62 -9.11 -16.58 -4.60
CA GLU A 62 -8.18 -17.53 -5.24
C GLU A 62 -6.75 -17.26 -4.79
N VAL A 63 -6.37 -15.97 -4.68
CA VAL A 63 -5.08 -15.54 -4.11
C VAL A 63 -4.93 -16.02 -2.67
N GLU A 64 -5.92 -15.77 -1.81
CA GLU A 64 -5.92 -16.23 -0.41
C GLU A 64 -5.75 -17.76 -0.31
N ARG A 65 -6.48 -18.53 -1.12
CA ARG A 65 -6.34 -20.00 -1.15
C ARG A 65 -4.98 -20.46 -1.66
N LEU A 66 -4.43 -19.78 -2.66
CA LEU A 66 -3.11 -20.08 -3.21
C LEU A 66 -2.04 -19.88 -2.14
N LEU A 67 -2.07 -18.74 -1.45
CA LEU A 67 -1.04 -18.35 -0.48
C LEU A 67 -1.20 -19.11 0.85
N ASP A 68 -2.42 -19.27 1.37
CA ASP A 68 -2.64 -19.93 2.66
C ASP A 68 -2.58 -21.46 2.61
N ARG A 69 -2.93 -22.06 1.46
CA ARG A 69 -3.13 -23.52 1.34
C ARG A 69 -2.29 -24.19 0.27
N ALA A 70 -1.46 -23.43 -0.45
CA ALA A 70 -0.76 -23.90 -1.64
C ALA A 70 -1.70 -24.55 -2.68
N GLN A 71 -2.94 -24.06 -2.78
CA GLN A 71 -3.97 -24.61 -3.66
C GLN A 71 -4.26 -23.67 -4.83
N ALA A 72 -3.86 -24.08 -6.04
CA ALA A 72 -4.29 -23.43 -7.27
C ALA A 72 -5.76 -23.79 -7.56
N VAL A 73 -6.62 -22.77 -7.68
CA VAL A 73 -8.05 -22.94 -7.93
C VAL A 73 -8.43 -22.27 -9.24
N GLY A 74 -9.09 -23.02 -10.12
CA GLY A 74 -9.56 -22.54 -11.41
C GLY A 74 -8.65 -22.92 -12.58
N ALA A 75 -9.17 -22.77 -13.80
CA ALA A 75 -8.47 -23.06 -15.04
C ALA A 75 -7.76 -21.81 -15.58
N LYS A 76 -6.77 -21.31 -14.83
CA LYS A 76 -5.95 -20.14 -15.20
C LYS A 76 -4.55 -20.58 -15.66
N PRO A 77 -3.86 -19.79 -16.50
CA PRO A 77 -2.48 -20.05 -16.88
C PRO A 77 -1.56 -20.16 -15.65
N LEU A 78 -0.60 -21.11 -15.67
CA LEU A 78 0.35 -21.31 -14.57
C LEU A 78 1.11 -20.02 -14.21
N LYS A 79 1.46 -19.21 -15.20
CA LYS A 79 2.15 -17.93 -14.99
C LYS A 79 1.41 -17.00 -14.02
N GLU A 80 0.07 -16.97 -14.06
CA GLU A 80 -0.70 -16.05 -13.21
C GLU A 80 -0.62 -16.44 -11.73
N TYR A 81 -0.60 -17.75 -11.42
CA TYR A 81 -0.38 -18.21 -10.06
C TYR A 81 1.05 -17.90 -9.57
N LEU A 82 2.04 -18.05 -10.44
CA LEU A 82 3.43 -17.81 -10.09
C LEU A 82 3.77 -16.33 -9.97
N GLU A 83 3.12 -15.45 -10.73
CA GLU A 83 3.18 -13.99 -10.54
C GLU A 83 2.68 -13.59 -9.14
N VAL A 84 1.54 -14.14 -8.72
CA VAL A 84 0.97 -13.88 -7.39
C VAL A 84 1.88 -14.43 -6.30
N LYS A 85 2.37 -15.66 -6.46
CA LYS A 85 3.27 -16.28 -5.49
C LYS A 85 4.57 -15.49 -5.33
N GLY A 86 5.24 -15.15 -6.44
CA GLY A 86 6.48 -14.36 -6.38
C GLY A 86 6.26 -12.98 -5.79
N TYR A 87 5.19 -12.28 -6.17
CA TYR A 87 4.87 -10.99 -5.58
C TYR A 87 4.67 -11.10 -4.06
N ALA A 88 3.92 -12.11 -3.61
CA ALA A 88 3.70 -12.35 -2.18
C ALA A 88 5.05 -12.61 -1.48
N GLU A 89 5.88 -13.53 -1.95
CA GLU A 89 7.20 -13.80 -1.34
C GLU A 89 8.06 -12.52 -1.22
N ALA A 90 8.02 -11.63 -2.23
CA ALA A 90 8.72 -10.34 -2.17
C ALA A 90 8.07 -9.37 -1.17
N ALA A 91 6.74 -9.31 -1.09
CA ALA A 91 6.02 -8.48 -0.14
C ALA A 91 6.25 -8.92 1.32
N GLU A 92 6.34 -10.23 1.58
CA GLU A 92 6.71 -10.76 2.90
C GLU A 92 8.08 -10.27 3.33
N TRP A 93 9.07 -10.37 2.42
CA TRP A 93 10.41 -9.89 2.67
C TRP A 93 10.44 -8.37 2.92
N VAL A 94 9.67 -7.59 2.15
CA VAL A 94 9.54 -6.13 2.31
C VAL A 94 8.96 -5.78 3.67
N TYR A 95 7.86 -6.42 4.08
CA TYR A 95 7.21 -6.13 5.36
C TYR A 95 7.99 -6.63 6.56
N ALA A 96 8.79 -7.69 6.40
CA ALA A 96 9.77 -8.11 7.41
C ALA A 96 10.80 -7.01 7.73
N GLN A 97 11.00 -6.02 6.85
CA GLN A 97 11.90 -4.88 7.10
C GLN A 97 11.27 -3.78 7.98
N ALA A 98 9.99 -3.88 8.34
CA ALA A 98 9.35 -2.89 9.21
C ALA A 98 10.05 -2.94 10.58
N SER A 99 10.79 -1.87 10.87
CA SER A 99 11.62 -1.72 12.06
C SER A 99 11.00 -0.66 12.97
N SER A 100 11.37 -0.66 14.26
CA SER A 100 10.92 0.41 15.16
C SER A 100 11.47 1.76 14.69
N PRO A 101 10.69 2.87 14.75
CA PRO A 101 11.10 4.19 14.27
C PRO A 101 12.40 4.75 14.87
N ASN A 102 12.86 4.19 15.99
CA ASN A 102 14.02 4.66 16.75
C ASN A 102 15.33 3.89 16.43
N GLU A 103 15.32 2.95 15.49
CA GLU A 103 16.50 2.16 15.10
C GLU A 103 17.15 2.72 13.82
N GLY A 104 17.54 3.98 13.85
CA GLY A 104 18.35 4.59 12.80
C GLY A 104 19.82 4.21 12.96
N ASP A 105 20.31 3.23 12.21
CA ASP A 105 21.73 2.84 12.15
C ASP A 105 22.53 3.64 11.10
N GLY A 106 21.90 4.64 10.46
CA GLY A 106 22.50 5.44 9.39
C GLY A 106 22.46 4.78 8.00
N ARG A 107 21.79 3.62 7.86
CA ARG A 107 21.62 2.99 6.54
C ARG A 107 20.72 3.83 5.62
N PRO A 108 20.97 3.81 4.29
CA PRO A 108 20.07 4.44 3.33
C PRO A 108 18.68 3.80 3.43
N LEU A 109 17.63 4.59 3.16
CA LEU A 109 16.24 4.14 3.25
C LEU A 109 15.95 2.96 2.31
N VAL A 110 16.61 2.94 1.15
CA VAL A 110 16.59 1.88 0.14
C VAL A 110 17.94 1.85 -0.57
N SER A 111 18.36 0.68 -1.05
CA SER A 111 19.57 0.51 -1.85
C SER A 111 19.29 -0.17 -3.19
N VAL A 112 20.22 -0.01 -4.15
CA VAL A 112 20.15 -0.68 -5.46
C VAL A 112 20.05 -2.21 -5.29
N GLN A 113 20.78 -2.77 -4.33
CA GLN A 113 20.75 -4.21 -4.06
C GLN A 113 19.37 -4.69 -3.60
N GLU A 114 18.67 -3.89 -2.80
CA GLU A 114 17.33 -4.22 -2.33
C GLU A 114 16.30 -4.12 -3.46
N VAL A 115 16.40 -3.10 -4.32
CA VAL A 115 15.57 -3.00 -5.54
C VAL A 115 15.74 -4.25 -6.41
N ARG A 116 17.00 -4.68 -6.64
CA ARG A 116 17.30 -5.89 -7.40
C ARG A 116 16.79 -7.14 -6.70
N ASN A 117 16.91 -7.24 -5.38
CA ASN A 117 16.41 -8.37 -4.60
C ASN A 117 14.88 -8.47 -4.67
N ILE A 118 14.17 -7.36 -4.49
CA ILE A 118 12.70 -7.31 -4.61
C ILE A 118 12.27 -7.81 -5.99
N HIS A 119 12.89 -7.30 -7.06
CA HIS A 119 12.59 -7.75 -8.41
C HIS A 119 12.95 -9.22 -8.63
N HIS A 120 14.10 -9.67 -8.13
CA HIS A 120 14.54 -11.06 -8.21
C HIS A 120 13.51 -12.01 -7.59
N VAL A 121 13.12 -11.77 -6.34
CA VAL A 121 12.13 -12.61 -5.64
C VAL A 121 10.77 -12.55 -6.34
N ALA A 122 10.31 -11.35 -6.70
CA ALA A 122 9.00 -11.17 -7.32
C ALA A 122 8.86 -11.88 -8.68
N MET A 123 9.92 -11.86 -9.49
CA MET A 123 9.86 -12.34 -10.88
C MET A 123 10.36 -13.78 -11.05
N THR A 124 11.22 -14.29 -10.16
CA THR A 124 11.81 -15.64 -10.31
C THR A 124 10.78 -16.76 -10.53
N PRO A 125 9.67 -16.84 -9.76
CA PRO A 125 8.71 -17.92 -9.95
C PRO A 125 8.09 -17.93 -11.35
N VAL A 126 7.61 -16.79 -11.85
CA VAL A 126 7.03 -16.71 -13.20
C VAL A 126 8.08 -16.88 -14.30
N TRP A 127 9.30 -16.36 -14.09
CA TRP A 127 10.38 -16.44 -15.08
C TRP A 127 10.79 -17.89 -15.39
N SER A 128 10.62 -18.80 -14.43
CA SER A 128 10.92 -20.23 -14.61
C SER A 128 10.00 -20.93 -15.62
N VAL A 129 8.82 -20.36 -15.91
CA VAL A 129 7.83 -20.97 -16.81
C VAL A 129 7.47 -20.09 -18.00
N ALA A 130 7.63 -18.78 -17.86
CA ALA A 130 7.26 -17.78 -18.86
C ALA A 130 8.22 -16.57 -18.76
N PRO A 131 9.51 -16.75 -19.15
CA PRO A 131 10.44 -15.63 -19.25
C PRO A 131 9.95 -14.63 -20.31
N HIS A 132 10.39 -13.37 -20.21
CA HIS A 132 10.04 -12.35 -21.19
C HIS A 132 10.55 -12.76 -22.58
N PRO A 133 9.73 -12.66 -23.66
CA PRO A 133 10.09 -13.17 -24.98
C PRO A 133 11.35 -12.54 -25.57
N ASP A 134 11.60 -11.27 -25.23
CA ASP A 134 12.76 -10.51 -25.73
C ASP A 134 13.96 -10.51 -24.76
N ALA A 135 13.90 -11.26 -23.64
CA ALA A 135 14.99 -11.29 -22.68
C ALA A 135 16.22 -12.03 -23.23
N SER A 136 17.39 -11.40 -23.11
CA SER A 136 18.67 -12.10 -23.24
C SER A 136 19.03 -12.87 -21.96
N ASP A 137 20.03 -13.75 -22.05
CA ASP A 137 20.60 -14.48 -20.89
C ASP A 137 21.10 -13.56 -19.77
N GLN A 138 21.33 -12.27 -20.07
CA GLN A 138 21.85 -11.27 -19.14
C GLN A 138 20.74 -10.42 -18.49
N GLU A 139 19.47 -10.68 -18.83
CA GLU A 139 18.28 -9.93 -18.40
C GLU A 139 17.31 -10.80 -17.59
N SER A 140 17.86 -11.64 -16.71
CA SER A 140 17.11 -12.47 -15.77
C SER A 140 16.64 -11.69 -14.53
N PRO A 141 15.74 -12.24 -13.70
CA PRO A 141 15.21 -11.58 -12.52
C PRO A 141 16.30 -10.98 -11.62
N GLY A 142 16.25 -9.66 -11.46
CA GLY A 142 17.17 -8.88 -10.63
C GLY A 142 18.32 -8.25 -11.42
N ASN A 143 18.43 -8.53 -12.72
CA ASN A 143 19.36 -7.88 -13.63
C ASN A 143 18.67 -6.80 -14.46
N PHE A 144 19.39 -5.71 -14.72
CA PHE A 144 18.87 -4.60 -15.50
C PHE A 144 18.72 -4.96 -16.97
N ARG A 145 17.79 -4.27 -17.64
CA ARG A 145 17.61 -4.39 -19.08
C ARG A 145 18.87 -3.97 -19.84
N ARG A 146 19.06 -4.55 -21.02
CA ARG A 146 20.16 -4.33 -21.96
C ARG A 146 19.70 -3.96 -23.37
N HIS A 147 18.44 -3.59 -23.50
CA HIS A 147 17.87 -3.03 -24.73
C HIS A 147 16.97 -1.84 -24.39
N GLU A 148 16.69 -1.05 -25.42
CA GLU A 148 15.74 0.05 -25.31
C GLU A 148 14.32 -0.48 -25.24
N LEU A 149 13.53 0.13 -24.35
CA LEU A 149 12.12 -0.22 -24.20
C LEU A 149 11.35 0.32 -25.40
N HIS A 150 10.26 -0.37 -25.74
CA HIS A 150 9.29 0.19 -26.67
C HIS A 150 8.76 1.53 -26.15
N PRO A 151 8.55 2.53 -27.02
CA PRO A 151 8.00 3.80 -26.59
C PRO A 151 6.69 3.60 -25.83
N PHE A 152 6.62 4.19 -24.64
CA PHE A 152 5.39 4.20 -23.86
C PHE A 152 4.32 5.03 -24.56
N ALA A 153 3.05 4.64 -24.40
CA ALA A 153 1.92 5.39 -24.95
C ALA A 153 1.78 6.79 -24.32
N GLU A 154 2.29 6.98 -23.11
CA GLU A 154 2.38 8.23 -22.39
C GLU A 154 3.83 8.71 -22.38
N ALA A 155 4.05 10.03 -22.34
CA ALA A 155 5.32 10.72 -22.63
C ALA A 155 6.53 10.41 -21.72
N MET A 156 6.47 9.37 -20.88
CA MET A 156 7.58 8.91 -20.06
C MET A 156 8.77 8.49 -20.93
N GLN A 157 9.92 9.13 -20.70
CA GLN A 157 11.18 8.84 -21.39
C GLN A 157 12.16 8.20 -20.42
N PRO A 158 12.30 6.86 -20.42
CA PRO A 158 13.30 6.20 -19.61
C PRO A 158 14.72 6.54 -20.11
N PRO A 159 15.74 6.44 -19.24
CA PRO A 159 17.13 6.56 -19.68
C PRO A 159 17.46 5.47 -20.72
N THR A 160 18.48 5.67 -21.54
CA THR A 160 19.00 4.58 -22.38
C THR A 160 19.54 3.45 -21.49
N TRP A 161 19.46 2.20 -21.96
CA TRP A 161 19.80 1.05 -21.12
C TRP A 161 21.21 1.10 -20.49
N PRO A 162 22.27 1.65 -21.12
CA PRO A 162 23.59 1.74 -20.50
C PRO A 162 23.63 2.70 -19.30
N LEU A 163 22.69 3.64 -19.22
CA LEU A 163 22.60 4.64 -18.15
C LEU A 163 21.70 4.19 -16.99
N VAL A 164 20.97 3.08 -17.13
CA VAL A 164 20.07 2.56 -16.09
C VAL A 164 20.77 2.37 -14.74
N PRO A 165 21.97 1.77 -14.64
CA PRO A 165 22.63 1.59 -13.34
C PRO A 165 22.89 2.92 -12.63
N ALA A 166 23.45 3.90 -13.34
CA ALA A 166 23.74 5.23 -12.79
C ALA A 166 22.45 5.98 -12.42
N ALA A 167 21.42 5.91 -13.28
CA ALA A 167 20.13 6.53 -13.01
C ALA A 167 19.44 5.96 -11.76
N LEU A 168 19.62 4.66 -11.48
CA LEU A 168 19.08 4.04 -10.27
C LEU A 168 19.88 4.42 -9.01
N GLU A 169 21.19 4.58 -9.11
CA GLU A 169 22.03 5.12 -8.02
C GLU A 169 21.65 6.58 -7.68
N ASP A 170 21.45 7.40 -8.71
CA ASP A 170 20.95 8.78 -8.56
C ASP A 170 19.56 8.78 -7.90
N TRP A 171 18.69 7.85 -8.30
CA TRP A 171 17.37 7.69 -7.69
C TRP A 171 17.47 7.34 -6.20
N VAL A 172 18.32 6.39 -5.80
CA VAL A 172 18.55 6.03 -4.38
C VAL A 172 19.02 7.24 -3.58
N THR A 173 19.96 8.01 -4.11
CA THR A 173 20.47 9.22 -3.46
C THR A 173 19.35 10.24 -3.27
N ARG A 174 18.56 10.48 -4.32
CA ARG A 174 17.44 11.41 -4.30
C ARG A 174 16.34 11.00 -3.31
N VAL A 175 16.09 9.70 -3.16
CA VAL A 175 15.15 9.16 -2.16
C VAL A 175 15.62 9.49 -0.75
N HIS A 176 16.93 9.33 -0.47
CA HIS A 176 17.49 9.69 0.83
C HIS A 176 17.31 11.18 1.13
N ASP A 177 17.56 12.04 0.16
CA ASP A 177 17.37 13.49 0.33
C ASP A 177 15.89 13.86 0.52
N LEU A 178 14.99 13.23 -0.24
CA LEU A 178 13.55 13.50 -0.18
C LEU A 178 12.90 13.01 1.11
N LEU A 179 13.31 11.86 1.64
CA LEU A 179 12.57 11.14 2.69
C LEU A 179 13.39 10.83 3.95
N GLY A 180 14.72 10.76 3.85
CA GLY A 180 15.62 10.43 4.96
C GLY A 180 16.26 11.64 5.65
N GLY A 181 16.30 12.80 4.98
CA GLY A 181 16.82 14.06 5.52
C GLY A 181 15.82 14.81 6.43
N PRO A 182 16.20 16.01 6.93
CA PRO A 182 15.31 16.88 7.69
C PRO A 182 14.01 17.12 6.93
N THR A 183 12.87 16.98 7.61
CA THR A 183 11.56 17.16 7.00
C THR A 183 11.42 18.56 6.42
N ASP A 184 11.34 18.65 5.10
CA ASP A 184 10.84 19.86 4.44
C ASP A 184 9.34 20.01 4.74
N GLU A 185 9.03 20.80 5.76
CA GLU A 185 7.64 21.07 6.17
C GLU A 185 6.83 21.80 5.10
N THR A 186 7.47 22.35 4.06
CA THR A 186 6.77 23.05 2.98
C THR A 186 6.10 22.08 1.99
N ARG A 187 6.52 20.80 1.98
CA ARG A 187 6.03 19.78 1.05
C ARG A 187 5.39 18.60 1.78
N PRO A 188 4.11 18.26 1.49
CA PRO A 188 3.46 17.10 2.08
C PRO A 188 4.25 15.81 1.85
N LEU A 189 4.36 14.96 2.89
CA LEU A 189 5.05 13.66 2.83
C LEU A 189 4.60 12.83 1.62
N THR A 190 3.30 12.81 1.36
CA THR A 190 2.68 12.02 0.28
C THR A 190 3.08 12.50 -1.11
N GLU A 191 3.40 13.79 -1.28
CA GLU A 191 3.90 14.33 -2.55
C GLU A 191 5.38 14.02 -2.74
N ARG A 192 6.18 13.99 -1.67
CA ARG A 192 7.57 13.51 -1.73
C ARG A 192 7.64 12.02 -2.05
N LEU A 193 6.75 11.21 -1.46
CA LEU A 193 6.59 9.78 -1.80
C LEU A 193 6.16 9.58 -3.26
N ALA A 194 5.24 10.43 -3.75
CA ALA A 194 4.80 10.41 -5.14
C ALA A 194 5.94 10.75 -6.10
N GLU A 195 6.77 11.74 -5.78
CA GLU A 195 7.97 12.08 -6.54
C GLU A 195 8.96 10.91 -6.57
N ALA A 196 9.30 10.33 -5.42
CA ALA A 196 10.19 9.18 -5.33
C ALA A 196 9.70 7.98 -6.15
N HIS A 197 8.40 7.65 -6.04
CA HIS A 197 7.78 6.55 -6.78
C HIS A 197 7.74 6.82 -8.28
N CYS A 198 7.33 8.02 -8.71
CA CYS A 198 7.34 8.40 -10.12
C CYS A 198 8.74 8.36 -10.71
N ALA A 199 9.75 8.83 -9.97
CA ALA A 199 11.15 8.82 -10.43
C ALA A 199 11.67 7.38 -10.62
N PHE A 200 11.26 6.42 -9.79
CA PHE A 200 11.59 5.00 -9.98
C PHE A 200 10.98 4.46 -11.29
N GLU A 201 9.67 4.70 -11.50
CA GLU A 201 8.97 4.23 -12.70
C GLU A 201 9.59 4.81 -13.98
N ARG A 202 10.11 6.05 -13.92
CA ARG A 202 10.86 6.68 -15.01
C ARG A 202 12.21 6.01 -15.29
N VAL A 203 12.95 5.53 -14.28
CA VAL A 203 14.20 4.80 -14.51
C VAL A 203 13.92 3.51 -15.30
N HIS A 204 12.82 2.84 -14.97
CA HIS A 204 12.36 1.60 -15.62
C HIS A 204 13.50 0.57 -15.80
N PRO A 205 14.14 0.12 -14.70
CA PRO A 205 15.43 -0.55 -14.75
C PRO A 205 15.40 -1.98 -15.31
N PHE A 206 14.24 -2.63 -15.30
CA PHE A 206 14.08 -4.03 -15.71
C PHE A 206 13.33 -4.16 -17.04
N ILE A 207 13.44 -5.31 -17.70
CA ILE A 207 12.72 -5.60 -18.96
C ILE A 207 11.20 -5.78 -18.74
N ASP A 208 10.81 -6.35 -17.59
CA ASP A 208 9.43 -6.52 -17.13
C ASP A 208 9.41 -6.38 -15.61
N GLY A 209 8.24 -6.25 -14.99
CA GLY A 209 8.07 -6.27 -13.54
C GLY A 209 8.25 -4.92 -12.86
N ASN A 210 8.60 -3.85 -13.60
CA ASN A 210 8.90 -2.53 -13.03
C ASN A 210 7.76 -1.99 -12.16
N GLY A 211 6.51 -2.01 -12.63
CA GLY A 211 5.38 -1.51 -11.83
C GLY A 211 5.17 -2.30 -10.52
N ARG A 212 5.36 -3.63 -10.55
CA ARG A 212 5.27 -4.49 -9.36
C ARG A 212 6.40 -4.17 -8.38
N THR A 213 7.63 -4.08 -8.88
CA THR A 213 8.81 -3.71 -8.07
C THR A 213 8.68 -2.31 -7.50
N GLY A 214 8.22 -1.33 -8.26
CA GLY A 214 8.06 0.06 -7.81
C GLY A 214 7.10 0.18 -6.63
N ARG A 215 5.97 -0.54 -6.68
CA ARG A 215 5.00 -0.56 -5.57
C ARG A 215 5.55 -1.26 -4.32
N LEU A 216 6.31 -2.36 -4.49
CA LEU A 216 7.00 -3.03 -3.38
C LEU A 216 8.10 -2.14 -2.76
N VAL A 217 8.86 -1.42 -3.59
CA VAL A 217 9.89 -0.46 -3.16
C VAL A 217 9.27 0.73 -2.43
N LEU A 218 8.13 1.24 -2.91
CA LEU A 218 7.34 2.26 -2.21
C LEU A 218 6.93 1.77 -0.81
N ASN A 219 6.45 0.53 -0.71
CA ASN A 219 6.08 -0.06 0.56
C ASN A 219 7.28 -0.33 1.48
N LEU A 220 8.45 -0.69 0.94
CA LEU A 220 9.70 -0.79 1.71
C LEU A 220 10.06 0.55 2.37
N MET A 221 10.00 1.64 1.61
CA MET A 221 10.25 2.98 2.14
C MET A 221 9.25 3.34 3.25
N LEU A 222 7.95 3.07 3.03
CA LEU A 222 6.90 3.36 4.01
C LEU A 222 7.11 2.62 5.32
N VAL A 223 7.31 1.30 5.28
CA VAL A 223 7.43 0.51 6.51
C VAL A 223 8.69 0.82 7.31
N ARG A 224 9.79 1.20 6.63
CA ARG A 224 11.02 1.67 7.30
C ARG A 224 10.86 3.04 7.96
N LEU A 225 10.03 3.90 7.40
CA LEU A 225 9.67 5.20 7.98
C LEU A 225 8.57 5.10 9.05
N GLY A 226 8.08 3.89 9.36
CA GLY A 226 7.00 3.68 10.33
C GLY A 226 5.63 4.12 9.81
N TYR A 227 5.44 4.17 8.48
CA TYR A 227 4.19 4.56 7.84
C TYR A 227 3.39 3.35 7.30
N PRO A 228 2.05 3.38 7.40
CA PRO A 228 1.19 2.32 6.85
C PRO A 228 1.52 2.06 5.37
N PRO A 229 1.66 0.79 4.95
CA PRO A 229 1.86 0.47 3.54
C PRO A 229 0.64 0.88 2.71
N VAL A 230 0.85 1.11 1.42
CA VAL A 230 -0.19 1.46 0.45
C VAL A 230 -0.56 0.27 -0.42
N VAL A 231 -1.86 0.10 -0.65
CA VAL A 231 -2.38 -0.85 -1.62
C VAL A 231 -3.22 -0.09 -2.64
N ILE A 232 -2.74 -0.04 -3.88
CA ILE A 232 -3.46 0.58 -4.99
C ILE A 232 -4.42 -0.46 -5.56
N LEU A 233 -5.73 -0.21 -5.43
CA LEU A 233 -6.74 -1.15 -5.86
C LEU A 233 -6.80 -1.22 -7.40
N LYS A 234 -7.06 -2.41 -7.95
CA LYS A 234 -7.13 -2.61 -9.41
C LYS A 234 -8.14 -1.69 -10.11
N GLN A 235 -9.22 -1.31 -9.43
CA GLN A 235 -10.23 -0.37 -9.94
C GLN A 235 -9.68 1.07 -10.05
N GLN A 236 -8.62 1.39 -9.32
CA GLN A 236 -7.95 2.68 -9.36
C GLN A 236 -6.91 2.78 -10.50
N ARG A 237 -6.66 1.70 -11.27
CA ARG A 237 -5.65 1.67 -12.36
C ARG A 237 -5.69 2.91 -13.26
N PRO A 238 -6.85 3.34 -13.82
CA PRO A 238 -6.87 4.50 -14.70
C PRO A 238 -6.46 5.80 -13.99
N HIS A 239 -6.90 5.97 -12.75
CA HIS A 239 -6.56 7.14 -11.94
C HIS A 239 -5.07 7.13 -11.54
N TYR A 240 -4.52 5.96 -11.22
CA TYR A 240 -3.12 5.78 -10.88
C TYR A 240 -2.21 6.12 -12.08
N LEU A 241 -2.50 5.59 -13.27
CA LEU A 241 -1.74 5.92 -14.48
C LEU A 241 -1.83 7.41 -14.84
N THR A 242 -3.04 7.99 -14.78
CA THR A 242 -3.22 9.44 -15.00
C THR A 242 -2.43 10.27 -13.99
N ALA A 243 -2.38 9.83 -12.72
CA ALA A 243 -1.64 10.51 -11.67
C ALA A 243 -0.11 10.39 -11.86
N LEU A 244 0.37 9.24 -12.32
CA LEU A 244 1.77 9.06 -12.72
C LEU A 244 2.15 9.98 -13.90
N GLY A 245 1.31 10.06 -14.93
CA GLY A 245 1.55 10.96 -16.07
C GLY A 245 1.60 12.44 -15.67
N ARG A 246 0.83 12.85 -14.66
CA ARG A 246 0.92 14.21 -14.07
C ARG A 246 2.16 14.40 -13.20
N ALA A 247 2.54 13.39 -12.43
CA ALA A 247 3.75 13.41 -11.63
C ALA A 247 5.02 13.50 -12.51
N ASP A 248 5.04 12.84 -13.67
CA ASP A 248 6.11 12.95 -14.66
C ASP A 248 6.27 14.39 -15.21
N GLN A 249 5.18 15.17 -15.20
CA GLN A 249 5.15 16.59 -15.55
C GLN A 249 5.39 17.53 -14.35
N GLY A 250 5.67 16.99 -13.16
CA GLY A 250 5.93 17.74 -11.93
C GLY A 250 4.71 18.05 -11.05
N ASP A 251 3.49 17.64 -11.43
CA ASP A 251 2.31 17.72 -10.56
C ASP A 251 2.15 16.43 -9.74
N TYR A 252 2.83 16.38 -8.59
CA TYR A 252 2.80 15.22 -7.68
C TYR A 252 1.51 15.11 -6.87
N GLY A 253 0.68 16.15 -6.82
CA GLY A 253 -0.47 16.22 -5.93
C GLY A 253 -1.57 15.18 -6.18
N PRO A 254 -1.94 14.83 -7.43
CA PRO A 254 -2.89 13.75 -7.71
C PRO A 254 -2.42 12.39 -7.21
N LEU A 255 -1.13 12.07 -7.41
CA LEU A 255 -0.56 10.81 -6.93
C LEU A 255 -0.43 10.84 -5.40
N GLY A 256 0.02 11.96 -4.83
CA GLY A 256 0.05 12.18 -3.38
C GLY A 256 -1.32 12.02 -2.72
N GLU A 257 -2.40 12.53 -3.32
CA GLU A 257 -3.77 12.31 -2.83
C GLU A 257 -4.16 10.83 -2.86
N LEU A 258 -3.80 10.10 -3.93
CA LEU A 258 -4.05 8.67 -4.03
C LEU A 258 -3.32 7.90 -2.93
N LEU A 259 -2.04 8.19 -2.71
CA LEU A 259 -1.23 7.58 -1.65
C LEU A 259 -1.80 7.90 -0.26
N ALA A 260 -2.15 9.16 0.00
CA ALA A 260 -2.73 9.59 1.28
C ALA A 260 -3.99 8.81 1.64
N ARG A 261 -4.87 8.59 0.65
CA ARG A 261 -6.10 7.83 0.83
C ARG A 261 -5.80 6.35 1.07
N ALA A 262 -4.91 5.75 0.28
CA ALA A 262 -4.52 4.35 0.43
C ALA A 262 -3.90 4.08 1.82
N MET A 263 -3.00 4.96 2.29
CA MET A 263 -2.42 4.88 3.64
C MET A 263 -3.49 4.97 4.72
N THR A 264 -4.39 5.96 4.63
CA THR A 264 -5.50 6.14 5.59
C THR A 264 -6.41 4.92 5.64
N ASP A 265 -6.77 4.39 4.47
CA ASP A 265 -7.65 3.23 4.36
C ASP A 265 -7.00 1.99 4.97
N ASN A 266 -5.71 1.73 4.68
CA ASN A 266 -4.99 0.60 5.25
C ASN A 266 -4.76 0.73 6.76
N LEU A 267 -4.46 1.94 7.24
CA LEU A 267 -4.36 2.23 8.68
C LEU A 267 -5.65 1.85 9.41
N HIS A 268 -6.79 2.34 8.92
CA HIS A 268 -8.08 2.07 9.56
C HIS A 268 -8.52 0.62 9.38
N ARG A 269 -8.26 0.00 8.22
CA ARG A 269 -8.78 -1.33 7.90
C ARG A 269 -8.00 -2.45 8.57
N PHE A 270 -6.69 -2.33 8.70
CA PHE A 270 -5.81 -3.44 9.12
C PHE A 270 -5.04 -3.15 10.41
N ILE A 271 -4.52 -1.93 10.56
CA ILE A 271 -3.57 -1.61 11.62
C ILE A 271 -4.27 -1.19 12.93
N LEU A 272 -5.15 -0.18 12.91
CA LEU A 272 -5.84 0.24 14.13
C LEU A 272 -6.68 -0.88 14.80
N PRO A 273 -7.41 -1.72 14.05
CA PRO A 273 -8.26 -2.74 14.67
C PRO A 273 -7.47 -3.79 15.47
N SER A 274 -6.21 -4.05 15.11
CA SER A 274 -5.35 -5.04 15.78
C SER A 274 -4.67 -4.50 17.03
N ILE A 275 -4.29 -3.22 17.04
CA ILE A 275 -3.51 -2.61 18.14
C ILE A 275 -4.36 -1.86 19.18
N ALA A 276 -5.61 -1.51 18.86
CA ALA A 276 -6.43 -0.67 19.73
C ALA A 276 -7.01 -1.37 20.98
N GLY A 277 -6.97 -2.70 21.07
CA GLY A 277 -7.64 -3.44 22.14
C GLY A 277 -9.17 -3.15 22.20
N PRO A 278 -9.88 -3.67 23.22
CA PRO A 278 -11.34 -3.60 23.25
C PRO A 278 -11.90 -2.22 23.64
N ALA A 279 -11.14 -1.44 24.42
CA ALA A 279 -11.64 -0.21 25.06
C ALA A 279 -11.14 1.10 24.44
N ARG A 280 -10.08 1.10 23.63
CA ARG A 280 -9.59 2.35 23.03
C ARG A 280 -10.55 2.82 21.94
N LEU A 281 -10.66 4.15 21.84
CA LEU A 281 -11.49 4.80 20.84
C LEU A 281 -10.73 4.90 19.51
N ILE A 282 -11.29 4.31 18.47
CA ILE A 282 -10.79 4.35 17.10
C ILE A 282 -11.89 4.81 16.14
N PRO A 283 -11.54 5.31 14.94
CA PRO A 283 -12.51 5.72 13.94
C PRO A 283 -13.54 4.61 13.66
N LEU A 284 -14.81 4.97 13.47
CA LEU A 284 -15.86 3.99 13.13
C LEU A 284 -15.53 3.17 11.88
N ALA A 285 -14.73 3.72 10.96
CA ALA A 285 -14.25 3.00 9.78
C ALA A 285 -13.37 1.80 10.14
N ALA A 286 -12.63 1.87 11.25
CA ALA A 286 -11.80 0.80 11.78
C ALA A 286 -12.59 -0.24 12.61
N LEU A 287 -13.89 -0.03 12.84
CA LEU A 287 -14.74 -0.93 13.62
C LEU A 287 -15.76 -1.69 12.75
N MET A 288 -15.62 -1.63 11.44
CA MET A 288 -16.47 -2.34 10.49
C MET A 288 -16.12 -3.82 10.43
N ASP A 289 -17.11 -4.64 10.07
CA ASP A 289 -16.92 -6.05 9.72
C ASP A 289 -18.04 -6.53 8.77
N ALA A 290 -18.14 -7.85 8.59
CA ALA A 290 -19.14 -8.48 7.74
C ALA A 290 -20.59 -8.22 8.20
N ASP A 291 -20.82 -7.99 9.49
CA ASP A 291 -22.14 -7.85 10.10
C ASP A 291 -22.58 -6.39 10.25
N ILE A 292 -21.62 -5.44 10.26
CA ILE A 292 -21.91 -4.03 10.43
C ILE A 292 -21.12 -3.10 9.51
N SER A 293 -21.86 -2.30 8.73
CA SER A 293 -21.29 -1.31 7.82
C SER A 293 -21.01 0.04 8.50
N LEU A 294 -20.10 0.84 7.94
CA LEU A 294 -19.84 2.22 8.40
C LEU A 294 -21.09 3.08 8.44
N VAL A 295 -21.98 2.92 7.46
CA VAL A 295 -23.23 3.67 7.39
C VAL A 295 -24.13 3.32 8.58
N ALA A 296 -24.20 2.03 8.94
CA ALA A 296 -24.94 1.57 10.11
C ALA A 296 -24.33 2.11 11.41
N LEU A 297 -22.99 2.05 11.56
CA LEU A 297 -22.28 2.59 12.72
C LEU A 297 -22.50 4.09 12.88
N ARG A 298 -22.31 4.87 11.80
CA ARG A 298 -22.55 6.32 11.81
C ARG A 298 -23.99 6.67 12.18
N ARG A 299 -24.96 5.92 11.66
CA ARG A 299 -26.38 6.12 11.98
C ARG A 299 -26.68 5.78 13.44
N ALA A 300 -26.03 4.76 14.01
CA ALA A 300 -26.17 4.39 15.40
C ALA A 300 -25.58 5.46 16.33
N ALA A 301 -24.36 5.93 16.04
CA ALA A 301 -23.69 7.00 16.77
C ALA A 301 -24.50 8.30 16.74
N ALA A 302 -24.94 8.74 15.56
CA ALA A 302 -25.76 9.96 15.42
C ALA A 302 -27.12 9.88 16.13
N ARG A 303 -27.59 8.68 16.46
CA ARG A 303 -28.85 8.45 17.20
C ARG A 303 -28.63 8.17 18.69
N GLY A 304 -27.39 8.28 19.18
CA GLY A 304 -27.03 7.95 20.56
C GLY A 304 -27.23 6.47 20.93
N ARG A 305 -27.31 5.57 19.93
CA ARG A 305 -27.47 4.12 20.16
C ARG A 305 -26.16 3.37 20.26
N LEU A 306 -25.08 4.00 19.83
CA LEU A 306 -23.71 3.51 19.95
C LEU A 306 -22.97 4.52 20.81
N ASP A 307 -22.28 4.05 21.85
CA ASP A 307 -21.36 4.89 22.62
C ASP A 307 -20.21 5.33 21.73
N ALA A 308 -20.24 6.58 21.32
CA ALA A 308 -19.34 7.16 20.34
C ALA A 308 -19.21 8.66 20.57
N GLN A 309 -18.02 9.19 20.30
CA GLN A 309 -17.70 10.61 20.38
C GLN A 309 -17.29 11.14 19.01
N GLN A 310 -17.65 12.38 18.70
CA GLN A 310 -17.20 13.04 17.48
C GLN A 310 -15.99 13.91 17.79
N GLY A 311 -14.88 13.66 17.10
CA GLY A 311 -13.67 14.49 17.16
C GLY A 311 -13.89 15.88 16.56
N SER A 312 -12.97 16.80 16.85
CA SER A 312 -12.96 18.17 16.33
C SER A 312 -12.84 18.24 14.79
N ASP A 313 -12.27 17.20 14.19
CA ASP A 313 -12.16 16.97 12.74
C ASP A 313 -13.45 16.42 12.10
N GLY A 314 -14.48 16.18 12.91
CA GLY A 314 -15.77 15.62 12.50
C GLY A 314 -15.77 14.09 12.35
N VAL A 315 -14.67 13.41 12.69
CA VAL A 315 -14.58 11.94 12.64
C VAL A 315 -15.23 11.35 13.89
N TRP A 316 -16.07 10.34 13.69
CA TRP A 316 -16.69 9.61 14.81
C TRP A 316 -15.75 8.50 15.29
N LEU A 317 -15.54 8.44 16.60
CA LEU A 317 -14.73 7.47 17.30
C LEU A 317 -15.61 6.63 18.24
N SER A 318 -15.33 5.34 18.36
CA SER A 318 -15.98 4.42 19.31
C SER A 318 -14.99 3.32 19.70
N SER A 319 -15.36 2.44 20.63
CA SER A 319 -14.55 1.29 21.03
C SER A 319 -15.10 0.00 20.44
N ARG A 320 -14.25 -1.02 20.28
CA ARG A 320 -14.68 -2.35 19.84
C ARG A 320 -15.72 -2.93 20.81
N ARG A 321 -15.54 -2.73 22.11
CA ARG A 321 -16.51 -3.12 23.15
C ARG A 321 -17.88 -2.47 22.93
N ALA A 322 -17.93 -1.16 22.70
CA ALA A 322 -19.18 -0.45 22.46
C ALA A 322 -19.91 -0.96 21.20
N VAL A 323 -19.18 -1.31 20.15
CA VAL A 323 -19.77 -1.89 18.93
C VAL A 323 -20.32 -3.29 19.18
N GLU A 324 -19.62 -4.14 19.93
CA GLU A 324 -20.12 -5.45 20.31
C GLU A 324 -21.36 -5.35 21.21
N ASP A 325 -21.35 -4.48 22.22
CA ASP A 325 -22.51 -4.22 23.08
C ASP A 325 -23.71 -3.75 22.25
N TYR A 326 -23.48 -2.87 21.26
CA TYR A 326 -24.50 -2.44 20.32
C TYR A 326 -25.06 -3.59 19.46
N LYS A 327 -24.21 -4.48 18.93
CA LYS A 327 -24.66 -5.64 18.15
C LYS A 327 -25.50 -6.60 18.99
N GLN A 328 -25.07 -6.91 20.22
CA GLN A 328 -25.82 -7.75 21.14
C GLN A 328 -27.19 -7.14 21.45
N SER A 329 -27.26 -5.83 21.66
CA SER A 329 -28.54 -5.12 21.87
C SER A 329 -29.50 -5.24 20.67
N ARG A 330 -28.98 -5.32 19.43
CA ARG A 330 -29.79 -5.53 18.22
C ARG A 330 -30.32 -6.96 18.11
N LEU A 331 -29.53 -7.95 18.52
CA LEU A 331 -29.93 -9.35 18.49
C LEU A 331 -31.04 -9.64 19.50
N HIS A 332 -31.01 -8.99 20.67
CA HIS A 332 -32.06 -9.11 21.68
C HIS A 332 -33.32 -8.28 21.38
N ALA A 333 -33.22 -7.27 20.52
CA ALA A 333 -34.35 -6.46 20.08
C ALA A 333 -35.14 -7.08 18.90
N GLY A 334 -35.42 -8.40 18.98
CA GLY A 334 -36.15 -9.18 17.97
C GLY A 334 -37.43 -8.52 17.43
N PRO A 335 -37.93 -8.96 16.25
CA PRO A 335 -38.82 -8.18 15.40
C PRO A 335 -40.02 -7.63 16.19
N ARG A 336 -40.18 -6.30 16.15
CA ARG A 336 -41.42 -5.66 16.62
C ARG A 336 -42.58 -6.33 15.89
N GLN A 337 -43.39 -7.08 16.63
CA GLN A 337 -44.68 -7.55 16.16
C GLN A 337 -45.44 -6.33 15.63
N ALA A 338 -45.73 -6.37 14.34
CA ALA A 338 -46.62 -5.44 13.67
C ALA A 338 -48.01 -6.08 13.58
#